data_AF-A0A5K1VI23-F1
#
_entry.id   AF-A0A5K1VI23-F1
#
_cell.length_a   1.000
_cell.length_b   1.000
_cell.length_c   1.000
_cell.angle_alpha   90.00
_cell.angle_beta   90.00
_cell.angle_gamma   90.00
#
_symmetry.space_group_name_H-M   'P 1'
#
loop_
_entity.id
_entity.type
_entity.pdbx_description
1 polymer ?
#
loop_
_entity_poly.entity_id
_entity_poly.type
_entity_poly.pdbx_seq_one_letter_code
_entity_poly.pdbx_strand_id
1 'polypeptide(L)'
;MTIYSIALISRGGNILTAIQNYKLKNFSSILAQFSRLEKGSQVTFIQLEKIKYIYQPVDDIYVVLITSINSNIVEDTQILQCIVSVLSQRLDGITEAKICSDVFVITDVISEFCNFDGTCEKLTSSDIEQNLVMQSQEEELYFLELKQKKSDAKKLAQQKASELSAEKKSREKLEKQKGKEQKAIDEKYQEIQRIQQEQMIKMQEEEEEKRRIEKQKKKETIKMKKGGITLGKQKKILFDEDEEKILNNEDDEDRSTNQQEEEEQKQQPIQEKKLMTENMIVKLIENVSCSMYSENSTCSLSLSGSLSVSVADASLTHTPITINQYELPLKTQLHPQMDTTAFSKDHILIPKANAKGYAIGPTPSLLIKWSYASTDNESLPISVTCWPSEEENHLSMTISYETKKQLNNLRIIVPVKENVIVDSCEGTYNMEDGLVWIIGNVENGSTGAMEFTLNDNNLRTDDMFPVKIDFDVDQTYSGMKINEIKLDNVDTSIQCTTDFKVFP
;
A
#
# COMPACT_ATOMS: atom_id res chain seq x y z
N MET A 1 22.75 18.63 1.76
CA MET A 1 22.62 17.19 1.47
C MET A 1 22.39 17.07 -0.03
N THR A 2 23.20 16.28 -0.73
CA THR A 2 23.00 16.06 -2.16
C THR A 2 23.25 14.59 -2.45
N ILE A 3 22.16 13.86 -2.68
CA ILE A 3 22.17 12.49 -3.14
C ILE A 3 22.13 12.54 -4.66
N TYR A 4 23.20 12.07 -5.28
CA TYR A 4 23.34 12.11 -6.73
C TYR A 4 22.57 10.99 -7.42
N SER A 5 22.51 9.82 -6.82
CA SER A 5 21.79 8.67 -7.37
C SER A 5 21.53 7.60 -6.32
N ILE A 6 20.47 6.84 -6.57
CA ILE A 6 20.05 5.67 -5.79
C ILE A 6 20.07 4.48 -6.74
N ALA A 7 20.73 3.39 -6.36
CA ALA A 7 20.88 2.21 -7.20
C ALA A 7 20.67 0.91 -6.40
N LEU A 8 20.05 -0.06 -7.05
CA LEU A 8 19.85 -1.42 -6.59
C LEU A 8 20.75 -2.33 -7.42
N ILE A 9 21.66 -3.04 -6.76
CA ILE A 9 22.70 -3.84 -7.41
C ILE A 9 22.68 -5.23 -6.80
N SER A 10 22.61 -6.28 -7.61
CA SER A 10 22.72 -7.67 -7.12
C SER A 10 24.07 -7.93 -6.43
N ARG A 11 24.16 -8.97 -5.60
CA ARG A 11 25.44 -9.42 -5.05
C ARG A 11 26.48 -9.79 -6.11
N GLY A 12 26.02 -10.25 -7.28
CA GLY A 12 26.87 -10.52 -8.44
C GLY A 12 27.42 -9.26 -9.14
N GLY A 13 27.03 -8.06 -8.70
CA GLY A 13 27.50 -6.79 -9.25
C GLY A 13 26.71 -6.29 -10.47
N ASN A 14 25.64 -6.99 -10.86
CA ASN A 14 24.72 -6.52 -11.90
C ASN A 14 23.83 -5.41 -11.36
N ILE A 15 23.71 -4.33 -12.10
CA ILE A 15 22.83 -3.20 -11.77
C ILE A 15 21.41 -3.59 -12.17
N LEU A 16 20.49 -3.63 -11.20
CA LEU A 16 19.08 -3.97 -11.43
C LEU A 16 18.30 -2.72 -11.82
N THR A 17 18.37 -1.69 -10.97
CA THR A 17 17.69 -0.42 -11.16
C THR A 17 18.58 0.70 -10.66
N ALA A 18 18.65 1.82 -11.37
CA ALA A 18 19.37 2.99 -10.88
C ALA A 18 18.68 4.27 -11.32
N ILE A 19 18.46 5.16 -10.37
CA ILE A 19 17.78 6.44 -10.56
C ILE A 19 18.78 7.55 -10.28
N GLN A 20 18.90 8.45 -11.24
CA GLN A 20 19.83 9.55 -11.18
C GLN A 20 19.10 10.83 -10.80
N ASN A 21 19.30 11.27 -9.55
CA ASN A 21 18.69 12.48 -9.00
C ASN A 21 19.49 13.73 -9.34
N TYR A 22 20.78 13.59 -9.63
CA TYR A 22 21.65 14.69 -10.06
C TYR A 22 22.55 14.25 -11.20
N LYS A 23 22.79 15.16 -12.15
CA LYS A 23 23.59 14.86 -13.35
C LYS A 23 25.06 14.61 -13.00
N LEU A 24 25.44 13.32 -13.02
CA LEU A 24 26.80 12.82 -12.89
C LEU A 24 27.39 12.52 -14.27
N LYS A 25 28.62 12.97 -14.51
CA LYS A 25 29.42 12.54 -15.66
C LYS A 25 29.92 11.11 -15.39
N ASN A 26 29.86 10.23 -16.39
CA ASN A 26 30.32 8.84 -16.32
C ASN A 26 29.58 7.96 -15.29
N PHE A 27 28.26 8.15 -15.15
CA PHE A 27 27.41 7.42 -14.21
C PHE A 27 27.56 5.88 -14.27
N SER A 28 27.58 5.30 -15.48
CA SER A 28 27.77 3.86 -15.66
C SER A 28 29.12 3.36 -15.12
N SER A 29 30.19 4.14 -15.31
CA SER A 29 31.52 3.80 -14.79
C SER A 29 31.58 3.88 -13.27
N ILE A 30 30.84 4.82 -12.67
CA ILE A 30 30.72 4.99 -11.22
C ILE A 30 30.06 3.75 -10.61
N LEU A 31 28.90 3.35 -11.14
CA LEU A 31 28.21 2.14 -10.67
C LEU A 31 29.03 0.87 -10.89
N ALA A 32 29.70 0.74 -12.03
CA ALA A 32 30.58 -0.41 -12.30
C ALA A 32 31.84 -0.44 -11.41
N GLN A 33 32.26 0.72 -10.88
CA GLN A 33 33.35 0.75 -9.90
C GLN A 33 32.89 0.17 -8.56
N PHE A 34 31.65 0.45 -8.13
CA PHE A 34 31.10 -0.07 -6.89
C PHE A 34 31.14 -1.61 -6.82
N SER A 35 30.81 -2.30 -7.92
CA SER A 35 30.85 -3.77 -7.95
C SER A 35 32.24 -4.34 -7.73
N ARG A 36 33.31 -3.59 -8.05
CA ARG A 36 34.72 -3.99 -7.87
C ARG A 36 35.30 -3.65 -6.51
N LEU A 37 34.62 -2.82 -5.71
CA LEU A 37 35.10 -2.44 -4.38
C LEU A 37 34.84 -3.58 -3.40
N GLU A 38 35.75 -3.76 -2.45
CA GLU A 38 35.57 -4.67 -1.32
C GLU A 38 34.50 -4.09 -0.38
N LYS A 39 33.48 -4.90 -0.09
CA LYS A 39 32.40 -4.53 0.82
C LYS A 39 32.72 -5.14 2.18
N GLY A 40 32.93 -4.29 3.18
CA GLY A 40 33.17 -4.75 4.56
C GLY A 40 31.85 -5.09 5.26
N SER A 41 31.86 -6.10 6.12
CA SER A 41 30.67 -6.51 6.90
C SER A 41 30.17 -5.45 7.88
N GLN A 42 30.98 -4.42 8.22
CA GLN A 42 30.65 -3.45 9.27
C GLN A 42 30.64 -1.98 8.81
N VAL A 43 31.18 -1.65 7.64
CA VAL A 43 31.27 -0.26 7.16
C VAL A 43 30.26 -0.03 6.04
N THR A 44 29.22 0.74 6.35
CA THR A 44 28.12 1.09 5.44
C THR A 44 28.42 2.26 4.51
N PHE A 45 29.70 2.64 4.36
CA PHE A 45 30.10 3.65 3.38
C PHE A 45 31.51 3.43 2.83
N ILE A 46 31.72 3.76 1.56
CA ILE A 46 33.02 3.78 0.89
C ILE A 46 33.23 5.18 0.33
N GLN A 47 34.29 5.84 0.77
CA GLN A 47 34.63 7.18 0.31
C GLN A 47 35.70 7.11 -0.80
N LEU A 48 35.40 7.70 -1.96
CA LEU A 48 36.36 7.94 -3.04
C LEU A 48 36.73 9.44 -3.09
N GLU A 49 37.60 9.83 -4.04
CA GLU A 49 38.11 11.20 -4.17
C GLU A 49 37.02 12.27 -4.39
N LYS A 50 35.91 11.92 -5.09
CA LYS A 50 34.88 12.89 -5.50
C LYS A 50 33.46 12.53 -5.06
N ILE A 51 33.23 11.27 -4.69
CA ILE A 51 31.92 10.73 -4.38
C ILE A 51 32.03 9.76 -3.21
N LYS A 52 30.92 9.55 -2.52
CA LYS A 52 30.79 8.61 -1.42
C LYS A 52 29.69 7.63 -1.78
N TYR A 53 29.96 6.34 -1.63
CA TYR A 53 28.94 5.30 -1.69
C TYR A 53 28.49 5.02 -0.26
N ILE A 54 27.19 5.03 -0.03
CA ILE A 54 26.59 4.55 1.21
C ILE A 54 25.73 3.37 0.79
N TYR A 55 25.92 2.22 1.42
CA TYR A 55 25.23 1.01 0.96
C TYR A 55 24.78 0.15 2.14
N GLN A 56 23.69 -0.57 1.90
CA GLN A 56 23.13 -1.52 2.85
C GLN A 56 22.86 -2.84 2.11
N PRO A 57 23.43 -3.96 2.59
CA PRO A 57 23.05 -5.27 2.09
C PRO A 57 21.66 -5.62 2.60
N VAL A 58 20.79 -6.04 1.69
CA VAL A 58 19.44 -6.57 1.98
C VAL A 58 19.28 -7.85 1.17
N ASP A 59 19.17 -8.98 1.86
CA ASP A 59 19.16 -10.32 1.24
C ASP A 59 20.28 -10.46 0.19
N ASP A 60 19.93 -10.71 -1.07
CA ASP A 60 20.85 -10.92 -2.20
C ASP A 60 21.23 -9.64 -2.97
N ILE A 61 20.91 -8.47 -2.42
CA ILE A 61 20.99 -7.18 -3.13
C ILE A 61 21.66 -6.13 -2.26
N TYR A 62 22.33 -5.19 -2.91
CA TYR A 62 22.87 -3.97 -2.33
C TYR A 62 22.00 -2.79 -2.74
N VAL A 63 21.46 -2.09 -1.75
CA VAL A 63 20.87 -0.76 -1.95
C VAL A 63 21.97 0.27 -1.73
N VAL A 64 22.24 1.08 -2.74
CA VAL A 64 23.39 1.99 -2.81
C VAL A 64 22.94 3.42 -3.06
N LEU A 65 23.38 4.34 -2.21
CA LEU A 65 23.31 5.77 -2.40
C LEU A 65 24.66 6.29 -2.84
N ILE A 66 24.66 7.11 -3.88
CA ILE A 66 25.82 7.86 -4.34
C ILE A 66 25.63 9.29 -3.89
N THR A 67 26.46 9.77 -2.97
CA THR A 67 26.33 11.10 -2.38
C THR A 67 27.64 11.89 -2.50
N SER A 68 27.56 13.20 -2.23
CA SER A 68 28.75 14.04 -2.14
C SER A 68 29.59 13.68 -0.90
N ILE A 69 30.90 13.90 -0.98
CA ILE A 69 31.82 13.72 0.17
C ILE A 69 31.42 14.54 1.40
N ASN A 70 30.77 15.70 1.19
CA ASN A 70 30.32 16.61 2.24
C ASN A 70 28.92 16.26 2.79
N SER A 71 28.25 15.23 2.27
CA SER A 71 26.95 14.81 2.77
C SER A 71 27.06 14.13 4.14
N ASN A 72 26.03 14.34 4.96
CA ASN A 72 25.95 13.79 6.31
C ASN A 72 25.62 12.30 6.24
N ILE A 73 26.58 11.46 6.60
CA ILE A 73 26.47 10.00 6.51
C ILE A 73 25.33 9.48 7.39
N VAL A 74 25.10 10.07 8.57
CA VAL A 74 24.06 9.62 9.49
C VAL A 74 22.68 9.83 8.89
N GLU A 75 22.48 10.97 8.25
CA GLU A 75 21.19 11.35 7.63
C GLU A 75 20.96 10.55 6.34
N ASP A 76 22.00 10.41 5.50
CA ASP A 76 21.94 9.57 4.30
C ASP A 76 21.66 8.09 4.64
N THR A 77 22.22 7.58 5.75
CA THR A 77 21.96 6.21 6.23
C THR A 77 20.52 6.05 6.73
N GLN A 78 19.96 7.06 7.39
CA GLN A 78 18.54 7.04 7.80
C GLN A 78 17.62 7.00 6.57
N ILE A 79 17.92 7.79 5.53
CA ILE A 79 17.18 7.77 4.26
C ILE A 79 17.27 6.38 3.61
N LEU A 80 18.47 5.79 3.58
CA LEU A 80 18.67 4.43 3.06
C LEU A 80 17.81 3.39 3.79
N GLN A 81 17.78 3.45 5.12
CA GLN A 81 16.98 2.55 5.96
C GLN A 81 15.48 2.73 5.71
N CYS A 82 15.02 3.98 5.54
CA CYS A 82 13.63 4.26 5.20
C CYS A 82 13.27 3.71 3.81
N ILE A 83 14.13 3.89 2.80
CA ILE A 83 13.93 3.33 1.45
C ILE A 83 13.80 1.81 1.52
N VAL A 84 14.72 1.13 2.20
CA VAL A 84 14.68 -0.33 2.38
C VAL A 84 13.39 -0.76 3.07
N SER A 85 12.97 -0.04 4.12
CA SER A 85 11.75 -0.39 4.86
C SER A 85 10.49 -0.27 4.00
N VAL A 86 10.37 0.81 3.22
CA VAL A 86 9.21 1.03 2.32
C VAL A 86 9.22 0.02 1.17
N LEU A 87 10.39 -0.27 0.58
CA LEU A 87 10.52 -1.28 -0.47
C LEU A 87 10.15 -2.68 0.02
N SER A 88 10.62 -3.07 1.21
CA SER A 88 10.29 -4.37 1.81
C SER A 88 8.79 -4.52 2.10
N GLN A 89 8.12 -3.44 2.51
CA GLN A 89 6.66 -3.42 2.73
C GLN A 89 5.86 -3.53 1.44
N ARG A 90 6.35 -2.94 0.34
CA ARG A 90 5.63 -2.91 -0.94
C ARG A 90 5.87 -4.14 -1.82
N LEU A 91 7.04 -4.78 -1.72
CA LEU A 91 7.44 -5.89 -2.59
C LEU A 91 7.30 -7.29 -1.95
N ASP A 92 6.79 -7.39 -0.71
CA ASP A 92 6.78 -8.65 0.07
C ASP A 92 8.16 -9.33 0.04
N GLY A 93 9.23 -8.56 0.27
CA GLY A 93 10.64 -8.99 0.19
C GLY A 93 11.38 -8.48 -1.06
N ILE A 94 12.68 -8.17 -0.89
CA ILE A 94 13.53 -7.51 -1.90
C ILE A 94 14.38 -8.56 -2.62
N THR A 95 13.78 -9.28 -3.58
CA THR A 95 14.46 -10.30 -4.41
C THR A 95 14.71 -9.80 -5.84
N GLU A 96 15.76 -10.28 -6.51
CA GLU A 96 16.16 -9.81 -7.85
C GLU A 96 15.05 -9.98 -8.88
N ALA A 97 14.35 -11.12 -8.85
CA ALA A 97 13.23 -11.40 -9.75
C ALA A 97 12.08 -10.41 -9.58
N LYS A 98 11.75 -10.03 -8.33
CA LYS A 98 10.67 -9.10 -8.00
C LYS A 98 11.03 -7.66 -8.38
N ILE A 99 12.29 -7.28 -8.20
CA ILE A 99 12.75 -5.95 -8.65
C ILE A 99 12.64 -5.80 -10.16
N CYS A 100 12.98 -6.85 -10.89
CA CYS A 100 12.86 -6.86 -12.35
C CYS A 100 11.40 -6.85 -12.82
N SER A 101 10.47 -7.50 -12.11
CA SER A 101 9.04 -7.45 -12.46
C SER A 101 8.40 -6.09 -12.16
N ASP A 102 8.73 -5.50 -10.99
CA ASP A 102 8.05 -4.31 -10.46
C ASP A 102 8.93 -3.05 -10.48
N VAL A 103 9.74 -2.89 -11.54
CA VAL A 103 10.70 -1.78 -11.67
C VAL A 103 10.05 -0.39 -11.62
N PHE A 104 8.82 -0.25 -12.14
CA PHE A 104 8.08 1.01 -12.13
C PHE A 104 7.65 1.40 -10.72
N VAL A 105 7.11 0.44 -9.95
CA VAL A 105 6.70 0.66 -8.55
C VAL A 105 7.91 1.10 -7.72
N ILE A 106 9.06 0.47 -7.92
CA ILE A 106 10.31 0.83 -7.26
C ILE A 106 10.76 2.24 -7.65
N THR A 107 10.60 2.60 -8.92
CA THR A 107 10.97 3.92 -9.40
C THR A 107 10.11 5.00 -8.76
N ASP A 108 8.81 4.76 -8.67
CA ASP A 108 7.87 5.66 -8.01
C ASP A 108 8.23 5.83 -6.53
N VAL A 109 8.44 4.72 -5.81
CA VAL A 109 8.88 4.75 -4.41
C VAL A 109 10.17 5.54 -4.23
N ILE A 110 11.21 5.28 -5.04
CA ILE A 110 12.50 5.97 -4.91
C ILE A 110 12.38 7.46 -5.24
N SER A 111 11.52 7.83 -6.18
CA SER A 111 11.32 9.23 -6.58
C SER A 111 10.68 10.09 -5.47
N GLU A 112 9.92 9.49 -4.55
CA GLU A 112 9.35 10.20 -3.40
C GLU A 112 10.41 10.63 -2.36
N PHE A 113 11.55 9.95 -2.30
CA PHE A 113 12.57 10.24 -1.28
C PHE A 113 13.45 11.42 -1.64
N CYS A 114 13.73 11.62 -2.92
CA CYS A 114 14.69 12.63 -3.36
C CYS A 114 14.22 13.34 -4.63
N ASN A 115 14.27 14.66 -4.57
CA ASN A 115 13.96 15.56 -5.66
C ASN A 115 15.03 15.48 -6.76
N PHE A 116 14.69 15.99 -7.95
CA PHE A 116 15.56 16.08 -9.13
C PHE A 116 16.79 17.01 -8.97
N ASP A 117 16.92 17.71 -7.85
CA ASP A 117 18.11 18.50 -7.50
C ASP A 117 19.04 17.74 -6.54
N GLY A 118 18.68 16.51 -6.16
CA GLY A 118 19.38 15.68 -5.19
C GLY A 118 19.14 16.07 -3.73
N THR A 119 18.23 17.01 -3.46
CA THR A 119 17.73 17.24 -2.10
C THR A 119 16.76 16.14 -1.71
N CYS A 120 16.81 15.71 -0.46
CA CYS A 120 15.92 14.68 0.05
C CYS A 120 15.14 15.27 1.22
N GLU A 121 13.86 14.97 1.25
CA GLU A 121 12.96 15.48 2.27
C GLU A 121 12.92 14.51 3.46
N LYS A 122 12.69 15.07 4.66
CA LYS A 122 12.55 14.25 5.87
C LYS A 122 11.13 13.74 5.96
N LEU A 123 10.83 12.73 5.15
CA LEU A 123 9.51 12.10 5.10
C LEU A 123 9.47 10.87 6.00
N THR A 124 8.36 10.71 6.71
CA THR A 124 8.08 9.49 7.48
C THR A 124 7.52 8.42 6.54
N SER A 125 7.70 7.13 6.85
CA SER A 125 7.16 6.04 5.99
C SER A 125 5.66 6.17 5.72
N SER A 126 4.89 6.71 6.67
CA SER A 126 3.45 6.98 6.50
C SER A 126 3.14 8.11 5.51
N ASP A 127 3.98 9.15 5.45
CA ASP A 127 3.77 10.27 4.52
C ASP A 127 4.05 9.81 3.08
N ILE A 128 5.06 8.96 2.92
CA ILE A 128 5.43 8.36 1.64
C ILE A 128 4.32 7.46 1.13
N GLU A 129 3.70 6.66 1.99
CA GLU A 129 2.53 5.87 1.60
C GLU A 129 1.37 6.75 1.11
N GLN A 130 1.13 7.89 1.75
CA GLN A 130 0.09 8.82 1.34
C GLN A 130 0.42 9.48 -0.02
N ASN A 131 1.68 9.87 -0.24
CA ASN A 131 2.11 10.45 -1.51
C ASN A 131 2.00 9.45 -2.66
N LEU A 132 2.40 8.19 -2.44
CA LEU A 132 2.33 7.11 -3.44
C LEU A 132 0.91 6.77 -3.87
N VAL A 133 -0.10 7.07 -3.05
CA VAL A 133 -1.51 6.88 -3.42
C VAL A 133 -1.95 7.88 -4.49
N MET A 134 -1.17 8.95 -4.72
CA MET A 134 -1.38 9.98 -5.75
C MET A 134 -2.81 10.54 -5.76
N GLN A 135 -3.50 10.53 -4.62
CA GLN A 135 -4.86 11.06 -4.47
C GLN A 135 -4.83 12.51 -4.03
N SER A 136 -5.16 13.42 -4.94
CA SER A 136 -5.35 14.82 -4.61
C SER A 136 -6.74 15.04 -4.02
N GLN A 137 -6.81 15.49 -2.77
CA GLN A 137 -8.07 15.89 -2.13
C GLN A 137 -8.73 17.07 -2.85
N GLU A 138 -7.93 17.95 -3.47
CA GLU A 138 -8.44 19.09 -4.24
C GLU A 138 -9.14 18.63 -5.52
N GLU A 139 -8.60 17.60 -6.18
CA GLU A 139 -9.19 17.01 -7.37
C GLU A 139 -10.52 16.29 -7.05
N GLU A 140 -10.59 15.57 -5.93
CA GLU A 140 -11.82 14.90 -5.49
C GLU A 140 -12.94 15.93 -5.21
N LEU A 141 -12.61 17.03 -4.53
CA LEU A 141 -13.54 18.13 -4.28
C LEU A 141 -14.03 18.77 -5.57
N TYR A 142 -13.13 18.98 -6.54
CA TYR A 142 -13.47 19.52 -7.85
C TYR A 142 -14.44 18.62 -8.62
N PHE A 143 -14.18 17.30 -8.64
CA PHE A 143 -15.10 16.35 -9.29
C PHE A 143 -16.47 16.30 -8.60
N LEU A 144 -16.51 16.42 -7.28
CA LEU A 144 -17.75 16.48 -6.53
C LEU A 144 -18.56 17.74 -6.90
N GLU A 145 -17.90 18.89 -7.01
CA GLU A 145 -18.54 20.15 -7.41
C GLU A 145 -19.09 20.07 -8.85
N LEU A 146 -18.32 19.51 -9.78
CA LEU A 146 -18.78 19.27 -11.15
C LEU A 146 -20.00 18.35 -11.21
N LYS A 147 -19.98 17.26 -10.43
CA LYS A 147 -21.09 16.31 -10.33
C LYS A 147 -22.34 16.98 -9.76
N GLN A 148 -22.18 17.84 -8.76
CA GLN A 148 -23.26 18.61 -8.18
C GLN A 148 -23.86 19.59 -9.20
N LYS A 149 -23.02 20.41 -9.86
CA LYS A 149 -23.46 21.33 -10.93
C LYS A 149 -24.20 20.61 -12.04
N LYS A 150 -23.70 19.45 -12.49
CA LYS A 150 -24.35 18.64 -13.54
C LYS A 150 -25.71 18.09 -13.08
N SER A 151 -25.80 17.62 -11.83
CA SER A 151 -27.06 17.12 -11.24
C SER A 151 -28.11 18.23 -11.13
N ASP A 152 -27.69 19.41 -10.66
CA ASP A 152 -28.58 20.56 -10.47
C ASP A 152 -29.07 21.12 -11.82
N ALA A 153 -28.18 21.24 -12.81
CA ALA A 153 -28.55 21.61 -14.17
C ALA A 153 -29.54 20.60 -14.78
N LYS A 154 -29.34 19.29 -14.56
CA LYS A 154 -30.25 18.23 -15.03
C LYS A 154 -31.63 18.32 -14.39
N LYS A 155 -31.71 18.53 -13.07
CA LYS A 155 -32.99 18.71 -12.36
C LYS A 155 -33.74 19.94 -12.86
N LEU A 156 -33.03 21.06 -13.06
CA LEU A 156 -33.63 22.31 -13.53
C LEU A 156 -34.11 22.19 -14.99
N ALA A 157 -33.34 21.53 -15.86
CA ALA A 157 -33.75 21.22 -17.22
C ALA A 157 -34.98 20.29 -17.25
N GLN A 158 -35.02 19.28 -16.37
CA GLN A 158 -36.15 18.35 -16.28
C GLN A 158 -37.43 19.04 -15.78
N GLN A 159 -37.33 19.94 -14.80
CA GLN A 159 -38.46 20.74 -14.34
C GLN A 159 -39.00 21.65 -15.46
N LYS A 160 -38.11 22.39 -16.13
CA LYS A 160 -38.49 23.24 -17.27
C LYS A 160 -39.08 22.43 -18.42
N ALA A 161 -38.51 21.26 -18.75
CA ALA A 161 -39.04 20.39 -19.80
C ALA A 161 -40.44 19.85 -19.45
N SER A 162 -40.65 19.48 -18.18
CA SER A 162 -41.97 19.04 -17.70
C SER A 162 -43.00 20.18 -17.80
N GLU A 163 -42.65 21.39 -17.35
CA GLU A 163 -43.51 22.57 -17.42
C GLU A 163 -43.88 22.92 -18.87
N LEU A 164 -42.89 22.97 -19.76
CA LEU A 164 -43.07 23.29 -21.18
C LEU A 164 -43.88 22.19 -21.90
N SER A 165 -43.74 20.93 -21.49
CA SER A 165 -44.58 19.84 -21.99
C SER A 165 -46.03 19.92 -21.51
N ALA A 166 -46.26 20.36 -20.26
CA ALA A 166 -47.59 20.54 -19.70
C ALA A 166 -48.31 21.71 -20.37
N GLU A 167 -47.58 22.80 -20.65
CA GLU A 167 -48.09 23.97 -21.37
C GLU A 167 -48.40 23.65 -22.85
N LYS A 168 -47.53 22.90 -23.53
CA LYS A 168 -47.83 22.41 -24.89
C LYS A 168 -49.10 21.54 -24.90
N LYS A 169 -49.24 20.61 -23.94
CA LYS A 169 -50.43 19.76 -23.81
C LYS A 169 -51.70 20.56 -23.51
N SER A 170 -51.62 21.62 -22.71
CA SER A 170 -52.78 22.48 -22.43
C SER A 170 -53.15 23.35 -23.64
N ARG A 171 -52.16 23.89 -24.36
CA ARG A 171 -52.37 24.66 -25.60
C ARG A 171 -52.97 23.81 -26.72
N GLU A 172 -52.48 22.59 -26.92
CA GLU A 172 -53.06 21.65 -27.89
C GLU A 172 -54.51 21.27 -27.55
N LYS A 173 -54.85 21.13 -26.26
CA LYS A 173 -56.24 20.89 -25.85
C LYS A 173 -57.13 22.09 -26.17
N LEU A 174 -56.65 23.31 -25.92
CA LEU A 174 -57.37 24.55 -26.27
C LEU A 174 -57.56 24.70 -27.78
N GLU A 175 -56.53 24.41 -28.59
CA GLU A 175 -56.61 24.46 -30.05
C GLU A 175 -57.56 23.40 -30.61
N LYS A 176 -57.55 22.17 -30.05
CA LYS A 176 -58.53 21.12 -30.41
C LYS A 176 -59.96 21.50 -30.02
N GLN A 177 -60.15 22.27 -28.95
CA GLN A 177 -61.47 22.76 -28.53
C GLN A 177 -61.97 23.88 -29.46
N LYS A 178 -61.12 24.85 -29.79
CA LYS A 178 -61.43 25.91 -30.79
C LYS A 178 -61.70 25.33 -32.18
N GLY A 179 -60.96 24.29 -32.59
CA GLY A 179 -61.20 23.59 -33.85
C GLY A 179 -62.53 22.83 -33.90
N LYS A 180 -63.04 22.36 -32.75
CA LYS A 180 -64.38 21.75 -32.65
C LYS A 180 -65.49 22.80 -32.66
N GLU A 181 -65.29 23.95 -32.01
CA GLU A 181 -66.22 25.08 -32.07
C GLU A 181 -66.32 25.67 -33.48
N GLN A 182 -65.19 25.82 -34.19
CA GLN A 182 -65.20 26.31 -35.57
C GLN A 182 -65.90 25.34 -36.53
N LYS A 183 -65.70 24.03 -36.38
CA LYS A 183 -66.43 23.01 -37.16
C LYS A 183 -67.93 23.03 -36.87
N ALA A 184 -68.34 23.20 -35.62
CA ALA A 184 -69.76 23.31 -35.26
C ALA A 184 -70.42 24.58 -35.82
N ILE A 185 -69.67 25.69 -35.92
CA ILE A 185 -70.14 26.94 -36.54
C ILE A 185 -70.26 26.76 -38.07
N ASP A 186 -69.28 26.13 -38.71
CA ASP A 186 -69.28 25.88 -40.16
C ASP A 186 -70.39 24.90 -40.57
N GLU A 187 -70.63 23.84 -39.80
CA GLU A 187 -71.76 22.91 -40.01
C GLU A 187 -73.11 23.64 -39.90
N LYS A 188 -73.27 24.53 -38.91
CA LYS A 188 -74.48 25.33 -38.75
C LYS A 188 -74.68 26.36 -39.88
N TYR A 189 -73.59 26.90 -40.43
CA TYR A 189 -73.65 27.80 -41.58
C TYR A 189 -74.08 27.07 -42.86
N GLN A 190 -73.61 25.83 -43.07
CA GLN A 190 -74.01 24.99 -44.19
C GLN A 190 -75.47 24.52 -44.07
N GLU A 191 -75.94 24.22 -42.86
CA GLU A 191 -77.34 23.90 -42.58
C GLU A 191 -78.27 25.07 -42.97
N ILE A 192 -77.90 26.31 -42.58
CA ILE A 192 -78.66 27.51 -42.93
C ILE A 192 -78.70 27.73 -44.45
N GLN A 193 -77.59 27.51 -45.16
CA GLN A 193 -77.55 27.62 -46.63
C GLN A 193 -78.42 26.57 -47.31
N ARG A 194 -78.48 25.33 -46.79
CA ARG A 194 -79.38 24.29 -47.31
C ARG A 194 -80.84 24.64 -47.09
N ILE A 195 -81.20 25.14 -45.91
CA ILE A 195 -82.58 25.57 -45.62
C ILE A 195 -82.99 26.73 -46.53
N GLN A 196 -82.09 27.69 -46.79
CA GLN A 196 -82.36 28.78 -47.74
C GLN A 196 -82.49 28.28 -49.18
N GLN A 197 -81.67 27.31 -49.60
CA GLN A 197 -81.81 26.67 -50.92
C GLN A 197 -83.12 25.88 -51.04
N GLU A 198 -83.52 25.13 -50.02
CA GLU A 198 -84.81 24.41 -50.01
C GLU A 198 -86.00 25.37 -50.05
N GLN A 199 -85.92 26.53 -49.38
CA GLN A 199 -86.95 27.57 -49.47
C GLN A 199 -87.01 28.22 -50.87
N MET A 200 -85.84 28.48 -51.48
CA MET A 200 -85.76 28.96 -52.86
C MET A 200 -86.29 27.93 -53.85
N ILE A 201 -85.98 26.65 -53.67
CA ILE A 201 -86.48 25.54 -54.50
C ILE A 201 -88.00 25.41 -54.33
N LYS A 202 -88.55 25.48 -53.11
CA LYS A 202 -90.01 25.44 -52.90
C LYS A 202 -90.74 26.63 -53.54
N MET A 203 -90.17 27.84 -53.47
CA MET A 203 -90.72 28.99 -54.20
C MET A 203 -90.64 28.80 -55.73
N GLN A 204 -89.54 28.20 -56.23
CA GLN A 204 -89.37 27.89 -57.64
C GLN A 204 -90.27 26.74 -58.11
N GLU A 205 -90.56 25.76 -57.27
CA GLU A 205 -91.52 24.67 -57.54
C GLU A 205 -92.96 25.19 -57.52
N GLU A 206 -93.32 26.11 -56.61
CA GLU A 206 -94.61 26.82 -56.65
C GLU A 206 -94.74 27.74 -57.88
N GLU A 207 -93.65 28.35 -58.35
CA GLU A 207 -93.62 29.10 -59.61
C GLU A 207 -93.61 28.19 -60.86
N GLU A 208 -92.92 27.05 -60.84
CA GLU A 208 -92.90 26.07 -61.93
C GLU A 208 -94.21 25.32 -62.02
N GLU A 209 -94.92 25.07 -60.92
CA GLU A 209 -96.26 24.49 -60.93
C GLU A 209 -97.27 25.46 -61.55
N LYS A 210 -97.09 26.77 -61.37
CA LYS A 210 -97.82 27.82 -62.10
C LYS A 210 -97.43 27.90 -63.58
N ARG A 211 -96.17 27.59 -63.94
CA ARG A 211 -95.68 27.64 -65.35
C ARG A 211 -95.84 26.31 -66.12
N ARG A 212 -96.05 25.18 -65.45
CA ARG A 212 -96.27 23.84 -66.06
C ARG A 212 -97.68 23.63 -66.62
N ILE A 213 -98.64 24.52 -66.34
CA ILE A 213 -99.95 24.53 -66.99
C ILE A 213 -99.90 25.18 -68.39
N GLU A 214 -98.86 25.97 -68.71
CA GLU A 214 -98.93 26.88 -69.88
C GLU A 214 -98.17 26.45 -71.15
N LYS A 215 -97.42 25.35 -71.24
CA LYS A 215 -96.89 24.90 -72.55
C LYS A 215 -96.53 23.41 -72.63
N GLN A 216 -97.46 22.65 -73.21
CA GLN A 216 -97.25 21.32 -73.78
C GLN A 216 -96.68 21.41 -75.21
N LYS A 217 -95.68 20.55 -75.47
CA LYS A 217 -95.30 19.90 -76.75
C LYS A 217 -94.36 20.62 -77.75
N LYS A 218 -93.18 19.97 -77.87
CA LYS A 218 -92.30 19.73 -79.04
C LYS A 218 -91.46 20.89 -79.59
N LYS A 219 -90.12 20.73 -79.53
CA LYS A 219 -89.29 20.23 -80.65
C LYS A 219 -87.82 20.00 -80.25
N GLU A 220 -87.18 19.22 -81.10
CA GLU A 220 -85.90 18.51 -80.95
C GLU A 220 -84.62 19.37 -81.12
N THR A 221 -83.51 18.76 -80.68
CA THR A 221 -82.15 18.78 -81.27
C THR A 221 -81.18 19.96 -81.08
N ILE A 222 -80.07 19.70 -80.34
CA ILE A 222 -78.62 19.83 -80.72
C ILE A 222 -77.69 20.39 -79.60
N LYS A 223 -76.69 19.55 -79.24
CA LYS A 223 -75.33 19.78 -78.67
C LYS A 223 -75.14 20.42 -77.26
N MET A 224 -74.59 19.63 -76.33
CA MET A 224 -73.71 20.08 -75.22
C MET A 224 -72.25 19.93 -75.68
N LYS A 225 -71.45 21.00 -75.84
CA LYS A 225 -70.57 21.73 -74.87
C LYS A 225 -69.58 20.80 -74.15
N LYS A 226 -68.27 21.04 -74.06
CA LYS A 226 -67.40 22.20 -74.37
C LYS A 226 -65.95 21.66 -74.43
N GLY A 227 -65.16 22.06 -75.41
CA GLY A 227 -63.70 22.05 -75.30
C GLY A 227 -63.21 23.32 -74.60
N GLY A 228 -62.00 23.29 -74.05
CA GLY A 228 -61.32 24.49 -73.56
C GLY A 228 -60.19 24.23 -72.57
N ILE A 229 -58.98 24.18 -73.11
CA ILE A 229 -57.67 24.28 -72.43
C ILE A 229 -57.59 25.61 -71.65
N THR A 230 -56.95 25.65 -70.47
CA THR A 230 -55.88 26.63 -70.14
C THR A 230 -55.29 26.51 -68.72
N LEU A 231 -53.96 26.37 -68.72
CA LEU A 231 -52.95 27.08 -67.91
C LEU A 231 -53.16 27.22 -66.39
N GLY A 232 -52.49 26.33 -65.65
CA GLY A 232 -51.90 26.65 -64.35
C GLY A 232 -50.53 27.32 -64.54
N LYS A 233 -50.39 28.56 -64.05
CA LYS A 233 -49.13 29.29 -63.87
C LYS A 233 -49.02 29.65 -62.39
N GLN A 234 -47.96 29.17 -61.72
CA GLN A 234 -46.79 29.96 -61.28
C GLN A 234 -47.05 30.73 -59.98
N LYS A 235 -46.12 30.94 -59.04
CA LYS A 235 -44.64 30.87 -58.97
C LYS A 235 -44.32 30.97 -57.46
N LYS A 236 -43.40 30.19 -56.88
CA LYS A 236 -41.99 30.51 -56.56
C LYS A 236 -41.73 31.99 -56.21
N ILE A 237 -41.03 32.28 -55.11
CA ILE A 237 -39.54 32.37 -54.99
C ILE A 237 -39.21 32.25 -53.47
N LEU A 238 -38.40 31.30 -52.98
CA LEU A 238 -36.91 31.21 -52.95
C LEU A 238 -36.22 32.28 -52.06
N PHE A 239 -35.45 31.85 -51.06
CA PHE A 239 -34.00 32.06 -50.97
C PHE A 239 -33.37 31.05 -49.99
N ASP A 240 -32.14 30.66 -50.36
CA ASP A 240 -31.24 29.68 -49.77
C ASP A 240 -30.55 30.19 -48.48
N GLU A 241 -29.99 29.24 -47.70
CA GLU A 241 -28.77 29.33 -46.87
C GLU A 241 -28.66 27.97 -46.13
N ASP A 242 -27.85 27.02 -46.59
CA ASP A 242 -26.40 26.85 -46.37
C ASP A 242 -25.99 26.44 -44.93
N GLU A 243 -25.22 25.35 -44.89
CA GLU A 243 -24.26 24.93 -43.86
C GLU A 243 -24.76 24.64 -42.43
N GLU A 244 -25.15 23.38 -42.18
CA GLU A 244 -24.99 22.77 -40.85
C GLU A 244 -23.57 22.24 -40.67
N LYS A 245 -22.76 22.97 -39.90
CA LYS A 245 -21.61 22.44 -39.18
C LYS A 245 -21.51 23.14 -37.83
N ILE A 246 -21.23 22.33 -36.80
CA ILE A 246 -20.64 22.65 -35.49
C ILE A 246 -21.60 22.47 -34.29
N LEU A 247 -21.31 21.35 -33.60
CA LEU A 247 -21.45 21.03 -32.16
C LEU A 247 -22.60 20.12 -31.72
N ASN A 248 -22.16 18.94 -31.24
CA ASN A 248 -22.74 18.05 -30.21
C ASN A 248 -23.73 17.01 -30.76
N ASN A 249 -23.58 15.69 -30.57
CA ASN A 249 -22.78 14.90 -29.64
C ASN A 249 -22.44 13.54 -30.24
N GLU A 250 -21.35 12.97 -29.73
CA GLU A 250 -21.06 11.53 -29.70
C GLU A 250 -22.15 10.77 -28.91
N ASP A 251 -22.54 9.65 -29.53
CA ASP A 251 -22.89 8.35 -28.96
C ASP A 251 -24.07 8.21 -27.97
N ASP A 252 -25.21 7.80 -28.54
CA ASP A 252 -26.12 6.82 -27.94
C ASP A 252 -26.44 5.79 -29.06
N GLU A 253 -25.72 4.67 -29.10
CA GLU A 253 -26.17 3.48 -29.83
C GLU A 253 -26.29 2.30 -28.87
N ASP A 254 -27.53 1.86 -28.72
CA ASP A 254 -27.90 0.66 -27.98
C ASP A 254 -28.87 -0.12 -28.88
N ARG A 255 -28.43 -1.25 -29.45
CA ARG A 255 -29.06 -2.58 -29.26
C ARG A 255 -28.75 -3.65 -30.32
N SER A 256 -28.46 -4.82 -29.76
CA SER A 256 -28.90 -6.19 -30.15
C SER A 256 -28.22 -6.82 -31.38
N THR A 257 -27.75 -8.08 -31.39
CA THR A 257 -28.19 -9.29 -30.67
C THR A 257 -27.11 -10.40 -30.79
N ASN A 258 -27.22 -11.39 -29.91
CA ASN A 258 -26.83 -12.81 -30.02
C ASN A 258 -25.57 -13.33 -29.31
N GLN A 259 -25.91 -14.15 -28.31
CA GLN A 259 -25.16 -15.05 -27.45
C GLN A 259 -24.15 -15.93 -28.19
N GLN A 260 -22.95 -16.04 -27.62
CA GLN A 260 -22.28 -17.32 -27.35
C GLN A 260 -21.54 -17.19 -26.01
N GLU A 261 -21.79 -18.17 -25.15
CA GLU A 261 -21.29 -18.28 -23.79
C GLU A 261 -19.82 -18.74 -23.79
N GLU A 262 -18.94 -17.95 -23.18
CA GLU A 262 -17.75 -18.46 -22.50
C GLU A 262 -17.78 -17.93 -21.06
N GLU A 263 -17.77 -18.86 -20.11
CA GLU A 263 -17.80 -18.62 -18.68
C GLU A 263 -16.45 -18.04 -18.21
N GLU A 264 -16.42 -16.76 -17.85
CA GLU A 264 -15.37 -16.23 -16.97
C GLU A 264 -15.97 -15.93 -15.60
N GLN A 265 -15.61 -16.80 -14.65
CA GLN A 265 -15.82 -16.61 -13.23
C GLN A 265 -15.17 -15.30 -12.80
N LYS A 266 -15.98 -14.35 -12.33
CA LYS A 266 -15.50 -13.23 -11.51
C LYS A 266 -14.90 -13.79 -10.23
N GLN A 267 -13.61 -14.07 -10.23
CA GLN A 267 -12.83 -14.02 -9.01
C GLN A 267 -12.76 -12.55 -8.60
N GLN A 268 -13.58 -12.19 -7.61
CA GLN A 268 -13.31 -11.01 -6.81
C GLN A 268 -11.89 -11.16 -6.25
N PRO A 269 -11.07 -10.09 -6.24
CA PRO A 269 -9.84 -10.14 -5.48
C PRO A 269 -10.22 -10.39 -4.02
N ILE A 270 -9.90 -11.58 -3.54
CA ILE A 270 -9.77 -11.86 -2.11
C ILE A 270 -8.59 -11.01 -1.65
N GLN A 271 -8.84 -9.73 -1.36
CA GLN A 271 -8.07 -9.06 -0.34
C GLN A 271 -8.52 -9.73 0.96
N GLU A 272 -7.78 -10.73 1.41
CA GLU A 272 -7.73 -11.04 2.83
C GLU A 272 -7.15 -9.81 3.52
N LYS A 273 -8.02 -8.81 3.76
CA LYS A 273 -7.95 -8.06 5.01
C LYS A 273 -7.92 -9.15 6.08
N LYS A 274 -6.75 -9.39 6.66
CA LYS A 274 -6.64 -10.14 7.90
C LYS A 274 -7.45 -9.34 8.92
N LEU A 275 -8.74 -9.65 9.00
CA LEU A 275 -9.64 -9.10 10.00
C LEU A 275 -8.94 -9.44 11.32
N MET A 276 -8.62 -8.42 12.11
CA MET A 276 -8.14 -8.63 13.48
C MET A 276 -9.21 -9.51 14.14
N THR A 277 -8.92 -10.81 14.27
CA THR A 277 -9.90 -11.80 14.75
C THR A 277 -10.08 -11.66 16.27
N GLU A 278 -9.17 -10.92 16.90
CA GLU A 278 -9.03 -10.78 18.34
C GLU A 278 -9.24 -9.33 18.80
N ASN A 279 -9.77 -9.17 19.99
CA ASN A 279 -10.17 -7.86 20.53
C ASN A 279 -8.95 -6.98 20.86
N MET A 280 -7.82 -7.60 21.18
CA MET A 280 -6.57 -6.92 21.50
C MET A 280 -5.36 -7.78 21.09
N ILE A 281 -4.35 -7.15 20.49
CA ILE A 281 -3.05 -7.77 20.17
C ILE A 281 -2.00 -7.09 21.03
N VAL A 282 -1.22 -7.89 21.76
CA VAL A 282 -0.10 -7.44 22.55
C VAL A 282 1.19 -8.05 22.02
N LYS A 283 2.14 -7.20 21.66
CA LYS A 283 3.47 -7.61 21.19
C LYS A 283 4.52 -7.21 22.21
N LEU A 284 5.20 -8.20 22.76
CA LEU A 284 6.35 -8.03 23.64
C LEU A 284 7.60 -8.47 22.86
N ILE A 285 8.55 -7.54 22.69
CA ILE A 285 9.80 -7.80 21.96
C ILE A 285 10.98 -7.50 22.85
N GLU A 286 11.92 -8.43 22.97
CA GLU A 286 13.23 -8.22 23.61
C GLU A 286 14.37 -8.59 22.66
N ASN A 287 15.39 -7.74 22.65
CA ASN A 287 16.64 -7.96 21.96
C ASN A 287 17.77 -7.95 22.98
N VAL A 288 18.50 -9.06 23.07
CA VAL A 288 19.63 -9.26 23.96
C VAL A 288 20.89 -9.38 23.11
N SER A 289 21.87 -8.52 23.33
CA SER A 289 23.17 -8.60 22.69
C SER A 289 24.27 -8.72 23.73
N CYS A 290 25.10 -9.75 23.57
CA CYS A 290 26.17 -10.09 24.48
C CYS A 290 27.50 -10.16 23.73
N SER A 291 28.56 -9.64 24.36
CA SER A 291 29.93 -9.90 23.94
C SER A 291 30.81 -10.29 25.12
N MET A 292 31.72 -11.22 24.90
CA MET A 292 32.69 -11.68 25.90
C MET A 292 34.06 -11.82 25.25
N TYR A 293 35.11 -11.40 25.96
CA TYR A 293 36.51 -11.60 25.53
C TYR A 293 37.11 -12.83 26.22
N SER A 294 38.01 -13.54 25.53
CA SER A 294 38.50 -14.88 25.88
C SER A 294 39.11 -14.99 27.29
N GLU A 295 39.66 -13.90 27.83
CA GLU A 295 40.27 -13.88 29.17
C GLU A 295 39.25 -13.72 30.32
N ASN A 296 37.94 -13.81 30.06
CA ASN A 296 36.87 -13.47 31.02
C ASN A 296 37.02 -12.06 31.66
N SER A 297 37.85 -11.20 31.06
CA SER A 297 38.24 -9.91 31.64
C SER A 297 37.19 -8.83 31.44
N THR A 298 36.49 -8.88 30.30
CA THR A 298 35.43 -7.94 29.96
C THR A 298 34.28 -8.69 29.30
N CYS A 299 33.10 -8.59 29.88
CA CYS A 299 31.87 -8.96 29.21
C CYS A 299 30.95 -7.75 29.13
N SER A 300 30.12 -7.69 28.10
CA SER A 300 29.09 -6.68 28.00
C SER A 300 27.79 -7.36 27.59
N LEU A 301 26.76 -7.12 28.40
CA LEU A 301 25.39 -7.49 28.14
C LEU A 301 24.62 -6.20 27.89
N SER A 302 23.90 -6.15 26.79
CA SER A 302 22.93 -5.11 26.50
C SER A 302 21.58 -5.75 26.20
N LEU A 303 20.56 -5.28 26.91
CA LEU A 303 19.18 -5.71 26.74
C LEU A 303 18.36 -4.49 26.39
N SER A 304 17.54 -4.63 25.36
CA SER A 304 16.54 -3.64 24.98
C SER A 304 15.22 -4.35 24.71
N GLY A 305 14.13 -3.81 25.21
CA GLY A 305 12.82 -4.38 24.95
C GLY A 305 11.74 -3.32 24.81
N SER A 306 10.62 -3.73 24.21
CA SER A 306 9.46 -2.90 23.99
C SER A 306 8.16 -3.68 24.05
N LEU A 307 7.12 -3.03 24.56
CA LEU A 307 5.76 -3.57 24.63
C LEU A 307 4.84 -2.66 23.84
N SER A 308 4.14 -3.23 22.87
CA SER A 308 3.24 -2.52 21.98
C SER A 308 1.87 -3.20 21.95
N VAL A 309 0.82 -2.40 21.83
CA VAL A 309 -0.58 -2.86 21.90
C VAL A 309 -1.41 -2.22 20.80
N SER A 310 -2.26 -3.02 20.18
CA SER A 310 -3.35 -2.57 19.32
C SER A 310 -4.67 -3.20 19.74
N VAL A 311 -5.76 -2.49 19.51
CA VAL A 311 -7.12 -2.95 19.84
C VAL A 311 -8.00 -2.95 18.60
N ALA A 312 -8.99 -3.84 18.56
CA ALA A 312 -9.97 -3.88 17.47
C ALA A 312 -11.10 -2.84 17.64
N ASP A 313 -11.41 -2.48 18.89
CA ASP A 313 -12.55 -1.62 19.25
C ASP A 313 -12.12 -0.41 20.09
N ALA A 314 -12.79 0.72 19.85
CA ALA A 314 -12.60 1.97 20.58
C ALA A 314 -12.92 1.82 22.08
N SER A 315 -13.82 0.92 22.46
CA SER A 315 -14.17 0.65 23.86
C SER A 315 -13.00 0.09 24.69
N LEU A 316 -12.02 -0.53 24.03
CA LEU A 316 -10.89 -1.22 24.67
C LEU A 316 -9.63 -0.36 24.80
N THR A 317 -9.67 0.86 24.27
CA THR A 317 -8.53 1.78 24.18
C THR A 317 -7.93 2.20 25.53
N HIS A 318 -8.64 1.98 26.64
CA HIS A 318 -8.23 2.33 28.00
C HIS A 318 -8.22 1.10 28.94
N THR A 319 -8.11 -0.12 28.39
CA THR A 319 -8.07 -1.34 29.20
C THR A 319 -6.76 -1.41 30.00
N PRO A 320 -6.76 -1.60 31.33
CA PRO A 320 -5.53 -1.74 32.10
C PRO A 320 -4.80 -3.05 31.76
N ILE A 321 -3.47 -2.97 31.60
CA ILE A 321 -2.59 -4.12 31.40
C ILE A 321 -1.64 -4.20 32.60
N THR A 322 -1.73 -5.28 33.38
CA THR A 322 -0.87 -5.49 34.54
C THR A 322 0.36 -6.29 34.12
N ILE A 323 1.56 -5.76 34.39
CA ILE A 323 2.81 -6.51 34.21
C ILE A 323 3.33 -7.01 35.56
N ASN A 324 4.18 -8.03 35.52
CA ASN A 324 4.84 -8.53 36.73
C ASN A 324 5.91 -7.57 37.25
N GLN A 325 6.30 -7.82 38.50
CA GLN A 325 7.58 -7.31 39.01
C GLN A 325 8.70 -8.11 38.33
N TYR A 326 9.62 -7.39 37.72
CA TYR A 326 10.78 -7.92 37.01
C TYR A 326 12.01 -7.95 37.93
N GLU A 327 12.88 -8.95 37.74
CA GLU A 327 14.01 -9.25 38.63
C GLU A 327 15.24 -8.35 38.37
N LEU A 328 15.39 -7.87 37.14
CA LEU A 328 16.51 -7.00 36.75
C LEU A 328 16.19 -5.51 37.03
N PRO A 329 17.20 -4.68 37.35
CA PRO A 329 17.01 -3.24 37.54
C PRO A 329 16.86 -2.52 36.18
N LEU A 330 15.71 -2.70 35.54
CA LEU A 330 15.40 -2.15 34.22
C LEU A 330 15.26 -0.61 34.25
N LYS A 331 15.84 0.06 33.25
CA LYS A 331 15.57 1.47 32.96
C LYS A 331 14.35 1.55 32.04
N THR A 332 13.20 1.94 32.58
CA THR A 332 11.93 2.01 31.85
C THR A 332 11.62 3.42 31.33
N GLN A 333 11.11 3.51 30.11
CA GLN A 333 10.60 4.73 29.49
C GLN A 333 9.18 4.50 29.00
N LEU A 334 8.20 5.19 29.59
CA LEU A 334 6.80 5.13 29.19
C LEU A 334 6.51 6.16 28.10
N HIS A 335 5.56 5.82 27.22
CA HIS A 335 5.02 6.78 26.27
C HIS A 335 4.34 7.97 27.01
N PRO A 336 4.44 9.22 26.53
CA PRO A 336 3.93 10.40 27.25
C PRO A 336 2.42 10.37 27.59
N GLN A 337 1.65 9.59 26.83
CA GLN A 337 0.21 9.42 27.02
C GLN A 337 -0.14 8.41 28.12
N MET A 338 0.83 7.65 28.64
CA MET A 338 0.62 6.65 29.68
C MET A 338 0.63 7.28 31.08
N ASP A 339 -0.12 6.65 31.99
CA ASP A 339 -0.15 7.03 33.40
C ASP A 339 1.11 6.51 34.13
N THR A 340 2.02 7.44 34.45
CA THR A 340 3.27 7.15 35.15
C THR A 340 3.06 6.77 36.62
N THR A 341 2.00 7.27 37.24
CA THR A 341 1.66 6.98 38.64
C THR A 341 1.12 5.56 38.81
N ALA A 342 0.23 5.12 37.91
CA ALA A 342 -0.29 3.75 37.90
C ALA A 342 0.83 2.73 37.65
N PHE A 343 1.75 3.03 36.73
CA PHE A 343 2.89 2.17 36.46
C PHE A 343 3.86 2.07 37.65
N SER A 344 4.24 3.20 38.24
CA SER A 344 5.26 3.22 39.31
C SER A 344 4.79 2.57 40.60
N LYS A 345 3.47 2.58 40.86
CA LYS A 345 2.89 2.06 42.10
C LYS A 345 2.43 0.61 41.96
N ASP A 346 1.69 0.32 40.90
CA ASP A 346 0.95 -0.92 40.76
C ASP A 346 1.39 -1.75 39.54
N HIS A 347 2.40 -1.30 38.78
CA HIS A 347 2.85 -1.92 37.52
C HIS A 347 1.74 -2.08 36.48
N ILE A 348 0.83 -1.10 36.44
CA ILE A 348 -0.29 -1.07 35.50
C ILE A 348 0.03 -0.12 34.36
N LEU A 349 -0.02 -0.64 33.14
CA LEU A 349 0.07 0.12 31.90
C LEU A 349 -1.35 0.51 31.46
N ILE A 350 -1.69 1.78 31.66
CA ILE A 350 -2.96 2.36 31.22
C ILE A 350 -2.73 3.79 30.66
N PRO A 351 -3.43 4.20 29.60
CA PRO A 351 -3.41 5.59 29.13
C PRO A 351 -4.01 6.54 30.17
N LYS A 352 -3.55 7.79 30.20
CA LYS A 352 -4.16 8.86 31.02
C LYS A 352 -5.60 9.09 30.57
N ALA A 353 -6.50 9.40 31.52
CA ALA A 353 -7.94 9.58 31.25
C ALA A 353 -8.28 10.60 30.14
N ASN A 354 -7.43 11.60 29.90
CA ASN A 354 -7.62 12.65 28.89
C ASN A 354 -6.75 12.44 27.63
N ALA A 355 -6.02 11.33 27.54
CA ALA A 355 -5.13 11.04 26.41
C ALA A 355 -5.84 10.21 25.33
N LYS A 356 -5.24 10.17 24.15
CA LYS A 356 -5.62 9.19 23.13
C LYS A 356 -5.20 7.81 23.66
N GLY A 357 -6.13 6.86 23.69
CA GLY A 357 -5.86 5.49 24.14
C GLY A 357 -5.07 4.69 23.09
N TYR A 358 -5.07 3.36 23.22
CA TYR A 358 -4.35 2.46 22.31
C TYR A 358 -4.78 2.64 20.84
N ALA A 359 -3.86 2.35 19.91
CA ALA A 359 -4.17 2.38 18.48
C ALA A 359 -5.25 1.35 18.12
N ILE A 360 -6.24 1.79 17.34
CA ILE A 360 -7.30 0.94 16.81
C ILE A 360 -6.87 0.42 15.44
N GLY A 361 -6.94 -0.88 15.22
CA GLY A 361 -6.56 -1.54 13.97
C GLY A 361 -5.34 -2.46 14.11
N PRO A 362 -4.74 -2.91 12.99
CA PRO A 362 -3.73 -3.98 13.02
C PRO A 362 -2.35 -3.54 13.48
N THR A 363 -2.09 -2.22 13.57
CA THR A 363 -0.77 -1.66 13.87
C THR A 363 -0.62 -1.36 15.37
N PRO A 364 0.24 -2.10 16.11
CA PRO A 364 0.44 -1.88 17.54
C PRO A 364 1.09 -0.53 17.82
N SER A 365 0.56 0.19 18.81
CA SER A 365 1.16 1.39 19.39
C SER A 365 2.08 1.05 20.54
N LEU A 366 3.26 1.66 20.57
CA LEU A 366 4.27 1.46 21.62
C LEU A 366 3.81 2.07 22.96
N LEU A 367 3.83 1.27 24.03
CA LEU A 367 3.44 1.72 25.37
C LEU A 367 4.65 2.02 26.27
N ILE A 368 5.62 1.10 26.30
CA ILE A 368 6.80 1.17 27.17
C ILE A 368 8.01 0.57 26.47
N LYS A 369 9.17 1.17 26.72
CA LYS A 369 10.49 0.63 26.40
C LYS A 369 11.28 0.39 27.67
N TRP A 370 12.12 -0.62 27.68
CA TRP A 370 13.06 -0.85 28.77
C TRP A 370 14.44 -1.19 28.23
N SER A 371 15.46 -0.87 29.02
CA SER A 371 16.82 -1.29 28.76
C SER A 371 17.53 -1.71 30.03
N TYR A 372 18.50 -2.60 29.87
CA TYR A 372 19.41 -3.02 30.90
C TYR A 372 20.79 -3.24 30.29
N ALA A 373 21.83 -2.88 31.02
CA ALA A 373 23.20 -3.11 30.60
C ALA A 373 23.99 -3.60 31.81
N SER A 374 24.84 -4.59 31.59
CA SER A 374 25.67 -5.18 32.62
C SER A 374 27.04 -5.53 32.06
N THR A 375 28.04 -5.51 32.93
CA THR A 375 29.40 -5.99 32.67
C THR A 375 29.75 -7.20 33.53
N ASP A 376 28.78 -7.75 34.25
CA ASP A 376 28.97 -8.86 35.17
C ASP A 376 28.77 -10.19 34.43
N ASN A 377 29.73 -11.12 34.57
CA ASN A 377 29.68 -12.43 33.91
C ASN A 377 28.50 -13.29 34.41
N GLU A 378 28.05 -13.07 35.65
CA GLU A 378 26.86 -13.70 36.21
C GLU A 378 25.57 -13.31 35.49
N SER A 379 25.58 -12.19 34.78
CA SER A 379 24.41 -11.72 34.05
C SER A 379 24.29 -12.34 32.65
N LEU A 380 25.21 -13.20 32.20
CA LEU A 380 25.15 -13.84 30.88
C LEU A 380 24.30 -15.14 30.88
N PRO A 381 23.60 -15.48 29.79
CA PRO A 381 22.83 -16.72 29.69
C PRO A 381 23.68 -17.99 29.64
N ILE A 382 24.90 -17.86 29.12
CA ILE A 382 25.86 -18.93 28.87
C ILE A 382 27.27 -18.37 29.03
N SER A 383 28.16 -19.17 29.58
CA SER A 383 29.59 -18.91 29.65
C SER A 383 30.30 -19.88 28.70
N VAL A 384 31.05 -19.35 27.73
CA VAL A 384 31.80 -20.16 26.75
C VAL A 384 33.27 -19.81 26.83
N THR A 385 34.11 -20.82 26.96
CA THR A 385 35.55 -20.66 27.03
C THR A 385 36.19 -21.25 25.78
N CYS A 386 37.02 -20.46 25.11
CA CYS A 386 37.76 -20.90 23.92
C CYS A 386 39.26 -20.88 24.24
N TRP A 387 39.91 -22.03 24.14
CA TRP A 387 41.36 -22.17 24.35
C TRP A 387 42.04 -22.54 23.03
N PRO A 388 42.59 -21.55 22.30
CA PRO A 388 43.40 -21.80 21.13
C PRO A 388 44.81 -22.25 21.54
N SER A 389 45.37 -23.24 20.83
CA SER A 389 46.74 -23.72 21.02
C SER A 389 47.45 -23.82 19.67
N GLU A 390 48.54 -23.06 19.52
CA GLU A 390 49.35 -23.02 18.31
C GLU A 390 50.50 -24.03 18.42
N GLU A 391 50.52 -25.02 17.53
CA GLU A 391 51.62 -25.97 17.36
C GLU A 391 52.32 -25.75 16.01
N GLU A 392 53.53 -26.29 15.81
CA GLU A 392 54.44 -25.93 14.69
C GLU A 392 53.82 -25.99 13.28
N ASN A 393 52.78 -26.80 13.05
CA ASN A 393 52.12 -26.98 11.74
C ASN A 393 50.58 -27.09 11.82
N HIS A 394 49.99 -26.89 13.00
CA HIS A 394 48.54 -26.97 13.16
C HIS A 394 48.08 -26.10 14.33
N LEU A 395 46.84 -25.62 14.25
CA LEU A 395 46.19 -24.82 15.27
C LEU A 395 45.04 -25.64 15.85
N SER A 396 45.08 -25.93 17.15
CA SER A 396 43.98 -26.63 17.83
C SER A 396 43.14 -25.64 18.64
N MET A 397 41.85 -25.93 18.77
CA MET A 397 40.96 -25.17 19.64
C MET A 397 40.08 -26.09 20.45
N THR A 398 40.09 -25.88 21.77
CA THR A 398 39.15 -26.47 22.71
C THR A 398 38.10 -25.45 23.09
N ILE A 399 36.83 -25.76 22.83
CA ILE A 399 35.67 -24.93 23.21
C ILE A 399 34.89 -25.68 24.28
N SER A 400 34.58 -25.02 25.39
CA SER A 400 33.66 -25.52 26.41
C SER A 400 32.57 -24.51 26.72
N TYR A 401 31.39 -24.99 27.12
CA TYR A 401 30.30 -24.14 27.58
C TYR A 401 29.74 -24.58 28.93
N GLU A 402 29.14 -23.63 29.62
CA GLU A 402 28.31 -23.81 30.82
C GLU A 402 27.09 -22.90 30.73
N THR A 403 25.88 -23.46 30.79
CA THR A 403 24.63 -22.70 30.71
C THR A 403 24.19 -22.20 32.08
N LYS A 404 23.73 -20.94 32.14
CA LYS A 404 23.13 -20.33 33.35
C LYS A 404 21.60 -20.21 33.25
N LYS A 405 21.05 -20.49 32.06
CA LYS A 405 19.62 -20.51 31.75
C LYS A 405 19.30 -21.70 30.84
N GLN A 406 18.02 -22.06 30.77
CA GLN A 406 17.52 -23.02 29.78
C GLN A 406 17.54 -22.36 28.39
N LEU A 407 18.17 -23.01 27.42
CA LEU A 407 18.33 -22.53 26.05
C LEU A 407 17.84 -23.59 25.06
N ASN A 408 17.18 -23.17 24.00
CA ASN A 408 16.71 -24.06 22.94
C ASN A 408 17.56 -23.87 21.68
N ASN A 409 17.71 -24.92 20.88
CA ASN A 409 18.45 -24.89 19.61
C ASN A 409 19.87 -24.26 19.71
N LEU A 410 20.59 -24.53 20.80
CA LEU A 410 21.92 -23.96 21.04
C LEU A 410 22.91 -24.43 19.97
N ARG A 411 23.57 -23.46 19.36
CA ARG A 411 24.60 -23.63 18.34
C ARG A 411 25.78 -22.71 18.61
N ILE A 412 26.99 -23.25 18.51
CA ILE A 412 28.24 -22.49 18.58
C ILE A 412 28.89 -22.54 17.20
N ILE A 413 29.17 -21.39 16.62
CA ILE A 413 29.61 -21.23 15.24
C ILE A 413 31.00 -20.60 15.25
N VAL A 414 31.98 -21.37 14.78
CA VAL A 414 33.35 -20.89 14.59
C VAL A 414 33.54 -20.53 13.11
N PRO A 415 34.10 -19.34 12.78
CA PRO A 415 34.23 -18.85 11.40
C PRO A 415 35.33 -19.53 10.56
N VAL A 416 35.49 -20.86 10.67
CA VAL A 416 36.50 -21.66 9.95
C VAL A 416 35.85 -22.57 8.92
N LYS A 417 36.33 -22.55 7.67
CA LYS A 417 35.67 -23.22 6.52
C LYS A 417 36.38 -24.44 5.95
N GLU A 418 37.70 -24.53 6.12
CA GLU A 418 38.51 -25.57 5.49
C GLU A 418 39.48 -26.18 6.50
N ASN A 419 39.97 -27.39 6.21
CA ASN A 419 41.02 -28.10 6.96
C ASN A 419 40.71 -28.37 8.44
N VAL A 420 39.44 -28.42 8.83
CA VAL A 420 38.99 -28.78 10.18
C VAL A 420 38.96 -30.30 10.34
N ILE A 421 39.65 -30.79 11.37
CA ILE A 421 39.56 -32.16 11.86
C ILE A 421 38.95 -32.10 13.25
N VAL A 422 37.73 -32.59 13.42
CA VAL A 422 37.08 -32.64 14.74
C VAL A 422 37.63 -33.84 15.51
N ASP A 423 38.32 -33.57 16.63
CA ASP A 423 38.97 -34.57 17.48
C ASP A 423 37.95 -35.16 18.48
N SER A 424 37.13 -34.29 19.08
CA SER A 424 36.07 -34.65 20.01
C SER A 424 34.91 -33.67 19.89
N CYS A 425 33.67 -34.17 19.95
CA CYS A 425 32.47 -33.33 19.85
C CYS A 425 31.32 -33.94 20.65
N GLU A 426 30.86 -33.23 21.67
CA GLU A 426 29.64 -33.56 22.38
C GLU A 426 28.44 -32.96 21.66
N GLY A 427 27.79 -33.76 20.81
CA GLY A 427 26.67 -33.34 19.98
C GLY A 427 26.90 -33.68 18.52
N THR A 428 26.39 -32.84 17.62
CA THR A 428 26.61 -32.99 16.17
C THR A 428 27.25 -31.74 15.61
N TYR A 429 27.90 -31.84 14.45
CA TYR A 429 28.49 -30.68 13.79
C TYR A 429 28.24 -30.71 12.28
N ASN A 430 28.28 -29.53 11.66
CA ASN A 430 28.28 -29.37 10.21
C ASN A 430 29.28 -28.29 9.78
N MET A 431 29.48 -28.15 8.46
CA MET A 431 30.46 -27.24 7.85
C MET A 431 29.81 -26.27 6.84
N GLU A 432 28.58 -25.80 7.09
CA GLU A 432 27.85 -24.94 6.13
C GLU A 432 28.35 -23.49 6.13
N ASP A 433 28.32 -22.83 7.30
CA ASP A 433 28.67 -21.41 7.49
C ASP A 433 29.87 -21.22 8.42
N GLY A 434 30.80 -22.17 8.37
CA GLY A 434 31.86 -22.36 9.34
C GLY A 434 31.70 -23.71 10.04
N LEU A 435 32.53 -23.98 11.06
CA LEU A 435 32.31 -25.13 11.93
C LEU A 435 31.15 -24.80 12.87
N VAL A 436 29.99 -25.42 12.62
CA VAL A 436 28.78 -25.26 13.44
C VAL A 436 28.67 -26.44 14.37
N TRP A 437 28.88 -26.20 15.66
CA TRP A 437 28.61 -27.16 16.73
C TRP A 437 27.14 -27.05 17.15
N ILE A 438 26.37 -28.12 16.89
CA ILE A 438 24.95 -28.23 17.15
C ILE A 438 24.74 -29.04 18.44
N ILE A 439 24.38 -28.33 19.51
CA ILE A 439 24.16 -28.87 20.85
C ILE A 439 22.67 -29.19 21.06
N GLY A 440 21.78 -28.30 20.60
CA GLY A 440 20.32 -28.48 20.71
C GLY A 440 19.75 -27.88 22.01
N ASN A 441 18.75 -28.54 22.60
CA ASN A 441 18.06 -28.03 23.78
C ASN A 441 18.81 -28.42 25.06
N VAL A 442 19.09 -27.43 25.91
CA VAL A 442 19.90 -27.57 27.12
C VAL A 442 19.23 -26.93 28.33
N GLU A 443 19.30 -27.60 29.47
CA GLU A 443 18.78 -27.10 30.75
C GLU A 443 19.80 -26.17 31.43
N ASN A 444 19.38 -25.50 32.51
CA ASN A 444 20.28 -24.70 33.35
C ASN A 444 21.36 -25.59 34.00
N GLY A 445 22.62 -25.16 33.95
CA GLY A 445 23.77 -25.89 34.50
C GLY A 445 24.32 -26.99 33.60
N SER A 446 23.86 -27.06 32.34
CA SER A 446 24.40 -28.00 31.37
C SER A 446 25.79 -27.55 30.90
N THR A 447 26.70 -28.51 30.74
CA THR A 447 28.04 -28.26 30.20
C THR A 447 28.29 -29.14 28.98
N GLY A 448 29.27 -28.74 28.17
CA GLY A 448 29.78 -29.60 27.11
C GLY A 448 31.06 -29.05 26.49
N ALA A 449 31.73 -29.90 25.70
CA ALA A 449 32.98 -29.54 25.02
C ALA A 449 33.09 -30.04 23.57
N MET A 450 33.85 -29.29 22.76
CA MET A 450 34.29 -29.65 21.42
C MET A 450 35.78 -29.33 21.28
N GLU A 451 36.52 -30.25 20.66
CA GLU A 451 37.94 -30.11 20.31
C GLU A 451 38.11 -30.38 18.82
N PHE A 452 38.84 -29.50 18.16
CA PHE A 452 39.19 -29.69 16.77
C PHE A 452 40.54 -29.07 16.43
N THR A 453 41.12 -29.57 15.36
CA THR A 453 42.43 -29.18 14.84
C THR A 453 42.31 -28.64 13.42
N LEU A 454 42.99 -27.55 13.13
CA LEU A 454 43.11 -26.92 11.83
C LEU A 454 44.48 -27.20 11.24
N ASN A 455 44.52 -27.90 10.12
CA ASN A 455 45.75 -28.19 9.38
C ASN A 455 45.99 -27.14 8.28
N ASP A 456 46.40 -25.94 8.65
CA ASP A 456 46.83 -24.90 7.72
C ASP A 456 48.00 -24.09 8.29
N ASN A 457 49.07 -23.97 7.52
CA ASN A 457 50.27 -23.25 7.91
C ASN A 457 50.09 -21.71 7.87
N ASN A 458 48.96 -21.21 7.34
CA ASN A 458 48.68 -19.77 7.23
C ASN A 458 47.61 -19.26 8.22
N LEU A 459 46.97 -20.15 8.99
CA LEU A 459 45.92 -19.77 9.94
C LEU A 459 46.53 -19.11 11.18
N ARG A 460 45.92 -18.01 11.62
CA ARG A 460 46.22 -17.35 12.89
C ARG A 460 45.11 -17.61 13.88
N THR A 461 45.42 -17.54 15.16
CA THR A 461 44.42 -17.60 16.24
C THR A 461 43.25 -16.64 16.02
N ASP A 462 43.52 -15.43 15.52
CA ASP A 462 42.51 -14.41 15.21
C ASP A 462 41.47 -14.86 14.18
N ASP A 463 41.81 -15.78 13.28
CA ASP A 463 40.90 -16.27 12.23
C ASP A 463 39.81 -17.21 12.78
N MET A 464 39.97 -17.70 14.01
CA MET A 464 38.97 -18.52 14.71
C MET A 464 37.91 -17.68 15.44
N PHE A 465 38.02 -16.35 15.39
CA PHE A 465 37.13 -15.43 16.09
C PHE A 465 36.47 -14.42 15.11
N PRO A 466 35.32 -13.82 15.46
CA PRO A 466 34.53 -14.07 16.66
C PRO A 466 33.75 -15.39 16.56
N VAL A 467 33.74 -16.15 17.65
CA VAL A 467 32.86 -17.31 17.81
C VAL A 467 31.46 -16.79 18.09
N LYS A 468 30.49 -17.16 17.25
CA LYS A 468 29.08 -16.76 17.43
C LYS A 468 28.34 -17.85 18.19
N ILE A 469 27.42 -17.46 19.05
CA ILE A 469 26.54 -18.37 19.76
C ILE A 469 25.10 -17.97 19.43
N ASP A 470 24.35 -18.94 18.94
CA ASP A 470 22.96 -18.78 18.51
C ASP A 470 22.08 -19.75 19.29
N PHE A 471 20.97 -19.25 19.80
CA PHE A 471 20.01 -20.02 20.58
C PHE A 471 18.68 -19.28 20.69
N ASP A 472 17.63 -20.05 20.93
CA ASP A 472 16.29 -19.56 21.18
C ASP A 472 15.99 -19.55 22.69
N VAL A 473 15.14 -18.62 23.13
CA VAL A 473 14.66 -18.52 24.51
C VAL A 473 13.14 -18.31 24.49
N ASP A 474 12.41 -19.16 25.21
CA ASP A 474 10.93 -19.10 25.26
C ASP A 474 10.39 -18.01 26.20
N GLN A 475 11.29 -17.38 26.97
CA GLN A 475 10.94 -16.37 27.97
C GLN A 475 11.83 -15.14 27.81
N THR A 476 11.24 -13.99 28.15
CA THR A 476 11.95 -12.72 28.27
C THR A 476 13.15 -12.84 29.19
N TYR A 477 14.28 -12.32 28.73
CA TYR A 477 15.52 -12.27 29.50
C TYR A 477 15.38 -11.44 30.77
N SER A 478 14.64 -10.34 30.70
CA SER A 478 14.38 -9.47 31.85
C SER A 478 13.44 -10.06 32.89
N GLY A 479 12.76 -11.15 32.54
CA GLY A 479 11.66 -11.71 33.30
C GLY A 479 10.35 -10.95 33.13
N MET A 480 10.25 -9.94 32.27
CA MET A 480 9.02 -9.17 32.12
C MET A 480 7.90 -9.96 31.43
N LYS A 481 6.75 -10.05 32.09
CA LYS A 481 5.59 -10.84 31.69
C LYS A 481 4.31 -10.05 31.92
N ILE A 482 3.31 -10.34 31.11
CA ILE A 482 1.96 -9.82 31.28
C ILE A 482 1.26 -10.73 32.28
N ASN A 483 0.80 -10.16 33.40
CA ASN A 483 0.12 -10.91 34.45
C ASN A 483 -1.38 -11.01 34.20
N GLU A 484 -2.00 -9.88 33.86
CA GLU A 484 -3.45 -9.81 33.75
C GLU A 484 -3.86 -8.77 32.71
N ILE A 485 -4.81 -9.17 31.85
CA ILE A 485 -5.57 -8.30 30.98
C ILE A 485 -7.04 -8.67 31.19
N LYS A 486 -7.89 -7.71 31.55
CA LYS A 486 -9.31 -7.95 31.85
C LYS A 486 -10.16 -8.08 30.57
N LEU A 487 -9.81 -9.04 29.71
CA LEU A 487 -10.43 -9.31 28.42
C LEU A 487 -10.42 -10.82 28.12
N ASP A 488 -11.52 -11.32 27.55
CA ASP A 488 -11.68 -12.76 27.29
C ASP A 488 -10.91 -13.25 26.04
N ASN A 489 -10.63 -12.38 25.06
CA ASN A 489 -9.94 -12.71 23.81
C ASN A 489 -8.76 -11.75 23.55
N VAL A 490 -7.53 -12.20 23.83
CA VAL A 490 -6.30 -11.42 23.67
C VAL A 490 -5.20 -12.26 23.03
N ASP A 491 -4.62 -11.76 21.95
CA ASP A 491 -3.45 -12.37 21.32
C ASP A 491 -2.20 -11.82 21.99
N THR A 492 -1.35 -12.70 22.52
CA THR A 492 -0.08 -12.30 23.12
C THR A 492 1.05 -12.99 22.37
N SER A 493 1.83 -12.18 21.65
CA SER A 493 3.05 -12.65 20.98
C SER A 493 4.29 -12.15 21.72
N ILE A 494 5.21 -13.06 22.05
CA ILE A 494 6.51 -12.76 22.64
C ILE A 494 7.58 -13.08 21.59
N GLN A 495 8.43 -12.11 21.28
CA GLN A 495 9.57 -12.28 20.39
C GLN A 495 10.86 -11.93 21.14
N CYS A 496 11.79 -12.87 21.21
CA CYS A 496 13.09 -12.68 21.83
C CYS A 496 14.19 -12.94 20.79
N THR A 497 15.02 -11.95 20.52
CA THR A 497 16.19 -12.08 19.63
C THR A 497 17.45 -12.01 20.48
N THR A 498 18.36 -12.98 20.32
CA THR A 498 19.63 -12.99 21.05
C THR A 498 20.81 -13.07 20.09
N ASP A 499 21.77 -12.15 20.23
CA ASP A 499 23.04 -12.16 19.46
C ASP A 499 24.19 -12.22 20.47
N PHE A 500 24.93 -13.34 20.49
CA PHE A 500 26.02 -13.57 21.43
C PHE A 500 27.32 -13.83 20.68
N LYS A 501 28.39 -13.12 21.05
CA LYS A 501 29.71 -13.22 20.39
C LYS A 501 30.84 -13.35 21.42
N VAL A 502 31.76 -14.26 21.15
CA VAL A 502 33.03 -14.41 21.88
C VAL A 502 34.16 -13.91 21.00
N PHE A 503 34.98 -13.03 21.56
CA PHE A 503 36.15 -12.41 20.95
C PHE A 503 37.43 -13.00 21.55
N PRO A 504 38.56 -12.89 20.84
CA PRO A 504 39.83 -13.41 21.33
C PRO A 504 40.32 -12.68 22.56
#